data_AF-A0AB33QJM1-F1
#
_entry.id   AF-A0AB33QJM1-F1
#
_cell.length_a   1.000
_cell.length_b   1.000
_cell.length_c   1.000
_cell.angle_alpha   90.00
_cell.angle_beta   90.00
_cell.angle_gamma   90.00
#
_symmetry.space_group_name_H-M   'P 1'
#
loop_
_entity.id
_entity.type
_entity.pdbx_description
1 polymer ?
#
loop_
_entity_poly.entity_id
_entity_poly.type
_entity_poly.pdbx_seq_one_letter_code
_entity_poly.pdbx_strand_id
1 'polypeptide(L)'
;MSKEIKTQVVVLGAGPAGYSAAFRCADLGLETVLVERYSTLGGVCLNVGCIPSKALLHVAKVIEEAKHASKNGVYFAEPRIDLDEVRAGKEAVVAKLTGGLAGMAKQRKVTVVEGLAAFTDPHTLVARDRDGKPTTIKFDNAIIAAGSRPIQLPFIPHEDPRVWDSTDALKLKEVPKKLLIMGGGIIGLEMGTVYHALGSEVEVVEMFDQVIPAADKDVVAIYTKQVEKKFKLMLETKVTAVEAKDDGIYVSMEGKACNDTKRYDAVLVAIGRTPNGKLIDAGKAGVEVDERGFIHVDKQMRTNVPHIFAIGDIVGQPMLAHKGVHEGHVAAEVIAGQKHYFDPKVIPSIAYTEPEVAWVGKTEKECKQEGLNYEVAKFPWAASGRAIASECAEGMTKLIFDKDTHRVLGGAIVGSNGGELLGEIGLAIEMGCDAEDIALTIHAHPTLHESVGLAAEVFEGSITDLPNAKAKKK
;
A
#
# COMPACT_ATOMS: atom_id res chain seq x y z
N MET A 1 -11.63 33.41 -23.62
CA MET A 1 -10.58 34.06 -22.79
C MET A 1 -9.94 33.01 -21.91
N SER A 2 -8.62 32.81 -22.01
CA SER A 2 -7.85 31.93 -21.12
C SER A 2 -7.77 32.57 -19.72
N LYS A 3 -7.99 31.78 -18.66
CA LYS A 3 -7.86 32.25 -17.28
C LYS A 3 -6.38 32.20 -16.89
N GLU A 4 -5.82 33.27 -16.36
CA GLU A 4 -4.46 33.29 -15.81
C GLU A 4 -4.52 33.44 -14.28
N ILE A 5 -3.71 32.66 -13.57
CA ILE A 5 -3.54 32.68 -12.11
C ILE A 5 -2.04 32.81 -11.81
N LYS A 6 -1.68 33.57 -10.79
CA LYS A 6 -0.33 33.61 -10.21
C LYS A 6 -0.41 33.08 -8.78
N THR A 7 0.58 32.32 -8.35
CA THR A 7 0.61 31.69 -7.01
C THR A 7 2.05 31.51 -6.55
N GLN A 8 2.28 31.41 -5.25
CA GLN A 8 3.62 31.09 -4.74
C GLN A 8 3.94 29.60 -4.95
N VAL A 9 2.96 28.73 -4.69
CA VAL A 9 3.10 27.28 -4.88
C VAL A 9 1.99 26.74 -5.75
N VAL A 10 2.34 25.94 -6.76
CA VAL A 10 1.40 25.05 -7.45
C VAL A 10 1.72 23.60 -7.11
N VAL A 11 0.69 22.81 -6.78
CA VAL A 11 0.82 21.37 -6.56
C VAL A 11 0.07 20.63 -7.66
N LEU A 12 0.76 19.75 -8.39
CA LEU A 12 0.20 18.97 -9.48
C LEU A 12 -0.18 17.56 -8.99
N GLY A 13 -1.48 17.34 -8.79
CA GLY A 13 -2.08 16.10 -8.30
C GLY A 13 -2.58 16.22 -6.86
N ALA A 14 -3.82 15.78 -6.60
CA ALA A 14 -4.45 15.83 -5.28
C ALA A 14 -4.51 14.47 -4.57
N GLY A 15 -3.54 13.58 -4.83
CA GLY A 15 -3.33 12.37 -4.03
C GLY A 15 -2.81 12.65 -2.62
N PRO A 16 -2.58 11.62 -1.79
CA PRO A 16 -2.07 11.75 -0.42
C PRO A 16 -0.88 12.70 -0.30
N ALA A 17 0.10 12.55 -1.18
CA ALA A 17 1.28 13.41 -1.20
C ALA A 17 0.92 14.87 -1.52
N GLY A 18 0.16 15.07 -2.60
CA GLY A 18 -0.14 16.40 -3.12
C GLY A 18 -1.06 17.23 -2.23
N TYR A 19 -2.19 16.68 -1.76
CA TYR A 19 -3.06 17.46 -0.87
C TYR A 19 -2.37 17.75 0.47
N SER A 20 -1.54 16.83 0.98
CA SER A 20 -0.81 17.06 2.24
C SER A 20 0.23 18.17 2.08
N ALA A 21 0.97 18.16 0.96
CA ALA A 21 1.88 19.26 0.62
C ALA A 21 1.14 20.59 0.46
N ALA A 22 0.03 20.60 -0.30
CA ALA A 22 -0.75 21.82 -0.52
C ALA A 22 -1.33 22.40 0.78
N PHE A 23 -1.86 21.54 1.65
CA PHE A 23 -2.38 21.95 2.96
C PHE A 23 -1.27 22.43 3.87
N ARG A 24 -0.10 21.76 3.85
CA ARG A 24 1.05 22.19 4.63
C ARG A 24 1.60 23.54 4.15
N CYS A 25 1.68 23.78 2.84
CA CYS A 25 2.05 25.08 2.27
C CYS A 25 1.09 26.18 2.73
N ALA A 26 -0.22 25.93 2.65
CA ALA A 26 -1.23 26.89 3.09
C ALA A 26 -1.14 27.17 4.61
N ASP A 27 -0.93 26.14 5.43
CA ASP A 27 -0.73 26.27 6.88
C ASP A 27 0.57 27.02 7.23
N LEU A 28 1.53 27.07 6.30
CA LEU A 28 2.78 27.86 6.39
C LEU A 28 2.65 29.27 5.80
N GLY A 29 1.44 29.69 5.41
CA GLY A 29 1.16 31.03 4.92
C GLY A 29 1.47 31.27 3.44
N LEU A 30 1.66 30.22 2.65
CA LEU A 30 1.94 30.31 1.21
C LEU A 30 0.65 30.28 0.40
N GLU A 31 0.51 31.21 -0.55
CA GLU A 31 -0.53 31.15 -1.57
C GLU A 31 -0.36 29.87 -2.41
N THR A 32 -1.38 29.01 -2.38
CA THR A 32 -1.28 27.65 -2.92
C THR A 32 -2.44 27.33 -3.85
N VAL A 33 -2.09 26.84 -5.04
CA VAL A 33 -3.02 26.28 -6.03
C VAL A 33 -2.78 24.77 -6.12
N LEU A 34 -3.85 23.98 -6.02
CA LEU A 34 -3.84 22.54 -6.21
C LEU A 34 -4.52 22.20 -7.54
N VAL A 35 -3.84 21.46 -8.40
CA VAL A 35 -4.35 21.05 -9.71
C VAL A 35 -4.66 19.56 -9.70
N GLU A 36 -5.89 19.19 -10.06
CA GLU A 36 -6.33 17.80 -10.08
C GLU A 36 -7.18 17.57 -11.34
N ARG A 37 -6.99 16.46 -12.05
CA ARG A 37 -7.74 16.18 -13.27
C ARG A 37 -9.12 15.59 -13.00
N TYR A 38 -9.34 15.04 -11.81
CA TYR A 38 -10.63 14.51 -11.37
C TYR A 38 -11.41 15.53 -10.53
N SER A 39 -12.71 15.33 -10.40
CA SER A 39 -13.59 16.20 -9.61
C SER A 39 -13.50 15.98 -8.10
N THR A 40 -12.72 14.99 -7.64
CA THR A 40 -12.54 14.65 -6.22
C THR A 40 -11.08 14.69 -5.82
N LEU A 41 -10.81 15.10 -4.58
CA LEU A 41 -9.47 15.06 -3.98
C LEU A 41 -9.17 13.67 -3.39
N GLY A 42 -7.94 13.45 -2.94
CA GLY A 42 -7.47 12.22 -2.29
C GLY A 42 -6.84 11.20 -3.25
N GLY A 43 -6.90 11.45 -4.55
CA GLY A 43 -6.25 10.66 -5.61
C GLY A 43 -6.55 9.16 -5.55
N VAL A 44 -5.59 8.34 -5.98
CA VAL A 44 -5.74 6.87 -6.04
C VAL A 44 -6.09 6.28 -4.68
N CYS A 45 -5.36 6.65 -3.63
CA CYS A 45 -5.51 6.01 -2.32
C CYS A 45 -6.92 6.15 -1.74
N LEU A 46 -7.53 7.34 -1.84
CA LEU A 46 -8.88 7.54 -1.33
C LEU A 46 -9.96 7.02 -2.28
N ASN A 47 -9.82 7.25 -3.59
CA ASN A 47 -10.93 7.03 -4.52
C ASN A 47 -10.97 5.60 -5.08
N VAL A 48 -9.81 4.99 -5.36
CA VAL A 48 -9.69 3.73 -6.14
C VAL A 48 -8.54 2.85 -5.64
N GLY A 49 -8.27 2.87 -4.33
CA GLY A 49 -7.13 2.19 -3.73
C GLY A 49 -7.37 1.85 -2.26
N CYS A 50 -6.55 2.41 -1.37
CA CYS A 50 -6.51 2.13 0.07
C CYS A 50 -7.89 2.06 0.74
N ILE A 51 -8.70 3.11 0.60
CA ILE A 51 -9.95 3.25 1.36
C ILE A 51 -11.03 2.29 0.86
N PRO A 52 -11.38 2.25 -0.43
CA PRO A 52 -12.37 1.30 -0.92
C PRO A 52 -11.91 -0.15 -0.75
N SER A 53 -10.61 -0.48 -0.89
CA SER A 53 -10.15 -1.85 -0.66
C SER A 53 -10.30 -2.26 0.81
N LYS A 54 -9.94 -1.40 1.76
CA LYS A 54 -10.04 -1.68 3.21
C LYS A 54 -11.50 -1.79 3.66
N ALA A 55 -12.39 -0.97 3.09
CA ALA A 55 -13.82 -1.09 3.36
C ALA A 55 -14.38 -2.45 2.92
N LEU A 56 -13.98 -2.93 1.73
CA LEU A 56 -14.42 -4.25 1.23
C LEU A 56 -13.74 -5.41 1.96
N LEU A 57 -12.46 -5.27 2.34
CA LEU A 57 -11.74 -6.27 3.15
C LEU A 57 -12.37 -6.42 4.53
N HIS A 58 -12.85 -5.34 5.14
CA HIS A 58 -13.58 -5.42 6.40
C HIS A 58 -14.87 -6.23 6.24
N VAL A 59 -15.63 -6.02 5.17
CA VAL A 59 -16.81 -6.85 4.85
C VAL A 59 -16.42 -8.32 4.68
N ALA A 60 -15.35 -8.60 3.93
CA ALA A 60 -14.84 -9.96 3.73
C ALA A 60 -14.44 -10.62 5.07
N LYS A 61 -13.77 -9.89 5.95
CA LYS A 61 -13.39 -10.37 7.28
C LYS A 61 -14.60 -10.74 8.13
N VAL A 62 -15.62 -9.88 8.19
CA VAL A 62 -16.85 -10.14 8.95
C VAL A 62 -17.58 -11.38 8.45
N ILE A 63 -17.65 -11.58 7.12
CA ILE A 63 -18.24 -12.79 6.53
C ILE A 63 -17.50 -14.05 7.00
N GLU A 64 -16.18 -14.03 6.97
CA GLU A 64 -15.35 -15.18 7.33
C GLU A 64 -15.38 -15.46 8.85
N GLU A 65 -15.36 -14.43 9.69
CA GLU A 65 -15.52 -14.56 11.14
C GLU A 65 -16.89 -15.14 11.53
N ALA A 66 -17.97 -14.71 10.85
CA ALA A 66 -19.31 -15.25 11.07
C ALA A 66 -19.39 -16.75 10.74
N LYS A 67 -18.70 -17.21 9.68
CA LYS A 67 -18.60 -18.64 9.34
C LYS A 67 -17.85 -19.43 10.43
N HIS A 68 -16.75 -18.87 10.96
CA HIS A 68 -15.93 -19.52 11.98
C HIS A 68 -16.63 -19.64 13.34
N ALA A 69 -17.53 -18.71 13.68
CA ALA A 69 -18.27 -18.70 14.96
C ALA A 69 -19.03 -20.02 15.25
N SER A 70 -19.34 -20.80 14.21
CA SER A 70 -19.98 -22.12 14.33
C SER A 70 -19.17 -23.12 15.16
N LYS A 71 -17.84 -23.00 15.20
CA LYS A 71 -16.96 -23.82 16.06
C LYS A 71 -17.19 -23.59 17.55
N ASN A 72 -17.73 -22.42 17.91
CA ASN A 72 -18.07 -22.03 19.28
C ASN A 72 -19.57 -22.16 19.59
N GLY A 73 -20.33 -22.87 18.75
CA GLY A 73 -21.76 -23.08 18.95
C GLY A 73 -22.64 -21.87 18.58
N VAL A 74 -22.11 -20.87 17.88
CA VAL A 74 -22.88 -19.74 17.35
C VAL A 74 -23.10 -19.93 15.85
N TYR A 75 -24.34 -20.16 15.45
CA TYR A 75 -24.68 -20.51 14.07
C TYR A 75 -25.40 -19.36 13.36
N PHE A 76 -24.88 -18.97 12.20
CA PHE A 76 -25.53 -18.06 11.27
C PHE A 76 -25.99 -18.82 10.04
N ALA A 77 -27.06 -18.36 9.40
CA ALA A 77 -27.39 -18.80 8.05
C ALA A 77 -26.39 -18.20 7.04
N GLU A 78 -26.27 -18.82 5.86
CA GLU A 78 -25.50 -18.23 4.76
C GLU A 78 -26.01 -16.81 4.46
N PRO A 79 -25.13 -15.80 4.37
CA PRO A 79 -25.55 -14.43 4.21
C PRO A 79 -26.17 -14.20 2.82
N ARG A 80 -27.29 -13.47 2.77
CA ARG A 80 -27.77 -12.87 1.53
C ARG A 80 -26.91 -11.64 1.24
N ILE A 81 -26.06 -11.72 0.22
CA ILE A 81 -25.20 -10.62 -0.20
C ILE A 81 -25.92 -9.79 -1.27
N ASP A 82 -26.14 -8.50 -0.95
CA ASP A 82 -26.63 -7.51 -1.91
C ASP A 82 -25.46 -6.63 -2.36
N LEU A 83 -25.00 -6.83 -3.60
CA LEU A 83 -23.81 -6.15 -4.11
C LEU A 83 -24.02 -4.65 -4.27
N ASP A 84 -25.24 -4.20 -4.53
CA ASP A 84 -25.54 -2.78 -4.68
C ASP A 84 -25.44 -2.08 -3.32
N GLU A 85 -25.92 -2.70 -2.25
CA GLU A 85 -25.76 -2.18 -0.88
C GLU A 85 -24.29 -2.18 -0.43
N VAL A 86 -23.52 -3.25 -0.73
CA VAL A 86 -22.08 -3.29 -0.44
C VAL A 86 -21.35 -2.17 -1.19
N ARG A 87 -21.67 -1.97 -2.47
CA ARG A 87 -21.08 -0.90 -3.29
C ARG A 87 -21.43 0.48 -2.72
N ALA A 88 -22.70 0.70 -2.36
CA ALA A 88 -23.17 1.95 -1.77
C ALA A 88 -22.48 2.25 -0.43
N GLY A 89 -22.28 1.24 0.43
CA GLY A 89 -21.54 1.38 1.69
C GLY A 89 -20.09 1.84 1.46
N LYS A 90 -19.37 1.19 0.52
CA LYS A 90 -18.03 1.60 0.10
C LYS A 90 -18.02 3.03 -0.44
N GLU A 91 -18.95 3.38 -1.33
CA GLU A 91 -19.06 4.72 -1.92
C GLU A 91 -19.37 5.79 -0.88
N ALA A 92 -20.18 5.50 0.13
CA ALA A 92 -20.48 6.43 1.22
C ALA A 92 -19.23 6.79 2.04
N VAL A 93 -18.35 5.81 2.31
CA VAL A 93 -17.08 6.05 3.01
C VAL A 93 -16.18 6.98 2.17
N VAL A 94 -16.03 6.70 0.87
CA VAL A 94 -15.24 7.53 -0.05
C VAL A 94 -15.83 8.93 -0.17
N ALA A 95 -17.15 9.06 -0.33
CA ALA A 95 -17.84 10.34 -0.44
C ALA A 95 -17.67 11.21 0.82
N LYS A 96 -17.78 10.61 2.01
CA LYS A 96 -17.58 11.30 3.28
C LYS A 96 -16.17 11.90 3.38
N LEU A 97 -15.16 11.11 3.05
CA LEU A 97 -13.75 11.52 3.16
C LEU A 97 -13.36 12.53 2.07
N THR A 98 -13.81 12.34 0.83
CA THR A 98 -13.58 13.31 -0.26
C THR A 98 -14.26 14.65 0.02
N GLY A 99 -15.49 14.64 0.55
CA GLY A 99 -16.18 15.83 1.03
C GLY A 99 -15.43 16.53 2.17
N GLY A 100 -14.87 15.77 3.11
CA GLY A 100 -13.99 16.29 4.15
C GLY A 100 -12.75 16.99 3.61
N LEU A 101 -12.06 16.39 2.63
CA LEU A 101 -10.91 17.02 1.96
C LEU A 101 -11.28 18.30 1.24
N ALA A 102 -12.41 18.33 0.52
CA ALA A 102 -12.90 19.55 -0.12
C ALA A 102 -13.20 20.66 0.90
N GLY A 103 -13.80 20.30 2.04
CA GLY A 103 -14.02 21.21 3.17
C GLY A 103 -12.72 21.77 3.73
N MET A 104 -11.72 20.91 3.96
CA MET A 104 -10.40 21.32 4.46
C MET A 104 -9.63 22.20 3.48
N ALA A 105 -9.68 21.93 2.18
CA ALA A 105 -9.08 22.78 1.15
C ALA A 105 -9.69 24.19 1.18
N LYS A 106 -11.02 24.28 1.29
CA LYS A 106 -11.74 25.55 1.41
C LYS A 106 -11.36 26.32 2.68
N GLN A 107 -11.29 25.64 3.83
CA GLN A 107 -10.92 26.25 5.11
C GLN A 107 -9.50 26.83 5.07
N ARG A 108 -8.57 26.15 4.38
CA ARG A 108 -7.19 26.60 4.15
C ARG A 108 -7.02 27.58 3.00
N LYS A 109 -8.12 27.95 2.32
CA LYS A 109 -8.12 28.84 1.14
C LYS A 109 -7.21 28.35 0.00
N VAL A 110 -7.05 27.04 -0.13
CA VAL A 110 -6.35 26.44 -1.26
C VAL A 110 -7.26 26.49 -2.48
N THR A 111 -6.79 27.11 -3.56
CA THR A 111 -7.54 27.15 -4.82
C THR A 111 -7.39 25.82 -5.54
N VAL A 112 -8.49 25.11 -5.79
CA VAL A 112 -8.49 23.87 -6.58
C VAL A 112 -8.83 24.17 -8.03
N VAL A 113 -7.98 23.75 -8.96
CA VAL A 113 -8.20 23.84 -10.40
C VAL A 113 -8.42 22.43 -10.95
N GLU A 114 -9.63 22.15 -11.43
CA GLU A 114 -9.91 20.89 -12.12
C GLU A 114 -9.37 20.95 -13.56
N GLY A 115 -8.47 20.04 -13.92
CA GLY A 115 -7.99 19.90 -15.29
C GLY A 115 -6.76 19.02 -15.45
N LEU A 116 -6.59 18.49 -16.66
CA LEU A 116 -5.35 17.82 -17.05
C LEU A 116 -4.28 18.86 -17.30
N ALA A 117 -3.16 18.76 -16.59
CA ALA A 117 -2.14 19.78 -16.59
C ALA A 117 -0.78 19.28 -17.05
N ALA A 118 -0.07 20.14 -17.76
CA ALA A 118 1.27 19.90 -18.28
C ALA A 118 2.10 21.19 -18.19
N PHE A 119 3.41 21.05 -17.99
CA PHE A 119 4.33 22.18 -17.98
C PHE A 119 4.47 22.77 -19.39
N THR A 120 4.61 24.09 -19.48
CA THR A 120 4.93 24.77 -20.75
C THR A 120 6.31 25.41 -20.74
N ASP A 121 6.80 25.78 -19.56
CA ASP A 121 8.13 26.32 -19.28
C ASP A 121 8.45 26.12 -17.77
N PRO A 122 9.64 26.51 -17.28
CA PRO A 122 10.05 26.29 -15.88
C PRO A 122 9.20 26.96 -14.79
N HIS A 123 8.31 27.91 -15.14
CA HIS A 123 7.48 28.66 -14.19
C HIS A 123 6.00 28.67 -14.56
N THR A 124 5.58 27.87 -15.54
CA THR A 124 4.20 27.88 -16.05
C THR A 124 3.66 26.46 -16.24
N LEU A 125 2.48 26.25 -15.67
CA LEU A 125 1.66 25.05 -15.82
C LEU A 125 0.34 25.44 -16.50
N VAL A 126 -0.12 24.66 -17.48
CA VAL A 126 -1.44 24.87 -18.11
C VAL A 126 -2.34 23.69 -17.80
N ALA A 127 -3.43 23.94 -17.07
CA ALA A 127 -4.48 22.97 -16.80
C ALA A 127 -5.63 23.15 -17.79
N ARG A 128 -6.09 22.06 -18.42
CA ARG A 128 -7.24 22.05 -19.32
C ARG A 128 -8.39 21.28 -18.67
N ASP A 129 -9.53 21.94 -18.52
CA ASP A 129 -10.74 21.28 -18.01
C ASP A 129 -11.31 20.27 -19.03
N ARG A 130 -12.45 19.67 -18.70
CA ARG A 130 -13.11 18.66 -19.54
C ARG A 130 -13.56 19.20 -20.91
N ASP A 131 -13.78 20.51 -21.00
CA ASP A 131 -14.15 21.19 -22.26
C ASP A 131 -12.90 21.68 -23.03
N GLY A 132 -11.70 21.34 -22.55
CA GLY A 132 -10.42 21.73 -23.13
C GLY A 132 -10.03 23.19 -22.87
N LYS A 133 -10.79 23.91 -22.04
CA LYS A 133 -10.56 25.32 -21.76
C LYS A 133 -9.33 25.47 -20.84
N PRO A 134 -8.35 26.29 -21.25
CA PRO A 134 -7.09 26.40 -20.51
C PRO A 134 -7.19 27.39 -19.34
N THR A 135 -6.59 26.99 -18.22
CA THR A 135 -6.18 27.86 -17.12
C THR A 135 -4.65 27.83 -17.03
N THR A 136 -4.02 28.97 -17.25
CA THR A 136 -2.57 29.16 -17.12
C THR A 136 -2.24 29.53 -15.68
N ILE A 137 -1.30 28.81 -15.07
CA ILE A 137 -0.88 28.99 -13.69
C ILE A 137 0.61 29.31 -13.70
N LYS A 138 0.97 30.54 -13.33
CA LYS A 138 2.36 30.96 -13.11
C LYS A 138 2.71 30.77 -11.64
N PHE A 139 3.89 30.22 -11.37
CA PHE A 139 4.28 29.84 -10.02
C PHE A 139 5.72 30.23 -9.68
N ASP A 140 5.97 30.49 -8.40
CA ASP A 140 7.34 30.62 -7.89
C ASP A 140 7.95 29.22 -7.66
N ASN A 141 7.18 28.30 -7.06
CA ASN A 141 7.56 26.91 -6.81
C ASN A 141 6.49 25.94 -7.32
N ALA A 142 6.91 24.75 -7.74
CA ALA A 142 6.01 23.66 -8.11
C ALA A 142 6.31 22.40 -7.30
N ILE A 143 5.26 21.66 -6.92
CA ILE A 143 5.37 20.32 -6.32
C ILE A 143 4.65 19.33 -7.22
N ILE A 144 5.41 18.40 -7.82
CA ILE A 144 4.89 17.35 -8.70
C ILE A 144 4.46 16.16 -7.85
N ALA A 145 3.15 15.88 -7.80
CA ALA A 145 2.54 14.78 -7.06
C ALA A 145 1.60 13.95 -7.95
N ALA A 146 1.94 13.80 -9.24
CA ALA A 146 1.07 13.17 -10.25
C ALA A 146 0.99 11.62 -10.16
N GLY A 147 1.62 11.02 -9.15
CA GLY A 147 1.44 9.63 -8.76
C GLY A 147 1.85 8.60 -9.83
N SER A 148 1.13 7.47 -9.83
CA SER A 148 1.36 6.30 -10.67
C SER A 148 0.05 5.78 -11.31
N ARG A 149 0.15 4.74 -12.14
CA ARG A 149 -0.99 4.04 -12.76
C ARG A 149 -0.71 2.52 -12.85
N PRO A 150 -1.74 1.66 -12.97
CA PRO A 150 -1.55 0.22 -13.20
C PRO A 150 -0.71 -0.06 -14.45
N ILE A 151 0.11 -1.11 -14.40
CA ILE A 151 0.84 -1.58 -15.58
C ILE A 151 -0.12 -2.35 -16.49
N GLN A 152 -0.07 -2.06 -17.78
CA GLN A 152 -0.76 -2.83 -18.82
C GLN A 152 0.25 -3.65 -19.63
N LEU A 153 -0.04 -4.93 -19.84
CA LEU A 153 0.74 -5.81 -20.72
C LEU A 153 0.15 -5.74 -22.15
N PRO A 154 0.97 -5.49 -23.19
CA PRO A 154 0.46 -5.26 -24.55
C PRO A 154 -0.30 -6.42 -25.18
N PHE A 155 -0.03 -7.67 -24.76
CA PHE A 155 -0.65 -8.87 -25.33
C PHE A 155 -2.01 -9.20 -24.69
N ILE A 156 -2.45 -8.43 -23.68
CA ILE A 156 -3.73 -8.64 -23.00
C ILE A 156 -4.78 -7.70 -23.63
N PRO A 157 -5.99 -8.20 -23.97
CA PRO A 157 -7.08 -7.38 -24.51
C PRO A 157 -7.74 -6.54 -23.40
N HIS A 158 -7.10 -5.43 -23.00
CA HIS A 158 -7.58 -4.55 -21.92
C HIS A 158 -8.92 -3.83 -22.23
N GLU A 159 -9.37 -3.86 -23.48
CA GLU A 159 -10.66 -3.35 -23.90
C GLU A 159 -11.84 -4.26 -23.52
N ASP A 160 -11.59 -5.55 -23.24
CA ASP A 160 -12.64 -6.46 -22.80
C ASP A 160 -13.05 -6.13 -21.35
N PRO A 161 -14.34 -5.94 -21.05
CA PRO A 161 -14.82 -5.54 -19.72
C PRO A 161 -14.58 -6.58 -18.61
N ARG A 162 -14.17 -7.81 -18.96
CA ARG A 162 -13.79 -8.90 -18.03
C ARG A 162 -12.30 -8.90 -17.69
N VAL A 163 -11.49 -8.08 -18.37
CA VAL A 163 -10.10 -7.83 -18.00
C VAL A 163 -10.06 -6.57 -17.13
N TRP A 164 -9.67 -6.74 -15.87
CA TRP A 164 -9.75 -5.72 -14.84
C TRP A 164 -8.39 -5.22 -14.43
N ASP A 165 -8.29 -3.93 -14.15
CA ASP A 165 -7.31 -3.42 -13.20
C ASP A 165 -7.89 -3.37 -11.77
N SER A 166 -7.13 -2.85 -10.81
CA SER A 166 -7.61 -2.69 -9.43
C SER A 166 -8.82 -1.76 -9.31
N THR A 167 -8.95 -0.76 -10.18
CA THR A 167 -10.09 0.17 -10.19
C THR A 167 -11.36 -0.57 -10.59
N ASP A 168 -11.29 -1.42 -11.60
CA ASP A 168 -12.43 -2.22 -12.05
C ASP A 168 -12.88 -3.24 -10.99
N ALA A 169 -11.94 -3.92 -10.33
CA ALA A 169 -12.24 -4.79 -9.20
C ALA A 169 -12.97 -4.02 -8.06
N LEU A 170 -12.54 -2.80 -7.75
CA LEU A 170 -13.16 -1.97 -6.71
C LEU A 170 -14.52 -1.36 -7.10
N LYS A 171 -14.92 -1.41 -8.37
CA LYS A 171 -16.29 -1.06 -8.79
C LYS A 171 -17.30 -2.11 -8.32
N LEU A 172 -16.85 -3.35 -8.09
CA LEU A 172 -17.68 -4.46 -7.63
C LEU A 172 -18.93 -4.63 -8.50
N LYS A 173 -18.74 -4.74 -9.82
CA LYS A 173 -19.84 -4.84 -10.80
C LYS A 173 -20.61 -6.15 -10.65
N GLU A 174 -19.88 -7.23 -10.42
CA GLU A 174 -20.39 -8.59 -10.28
C GLU A 174 -19.41 -9.44 -9.44
N VAL A 175 -19.83 -10.64 -9.06
CA VAL A 175 -18.96 -11.66 -8.46
C VAL A 175 -18.74 -12.75 -9.52
N PRO A 176 -17.57 -12.79 -10.19
CA PRO A 176 -17.26 -13.81 -11.20
C PRO A 176 -17.18 -15.17 -10.52
N LYS A 177 -17.67 -16.24 -11.16
CA LYS A 177 -17.60 -17.59 -10.56
C LYS A 177 -16.14 -18.03 -10.41
N LYS A 178 -15.31 -17.77 -11.44
CA LYS A 178 -13.88 -18.05 -11.44
C LYS A 178 -13.08 -16.81 -11.83
N LEU A 179 -12.23 -16.35 -10.92
CA LEU A 179 -11.38 -15.16 -11.05
C LEU A 179 -9.90 -15.57 -11.11
N LEU A 180 -9.19 -15.14 -12.17
CA LEU A 180 -7.73 -15.18 -12.18
C LEU A 180 -7.16 -13.86 -11.70
N ILE A 181 -6.14 -13.93 -10.86
CA ILE A 181 -5.35 -12.78 -10.43
C ILE A 181 -3.93 -12.94 -10.97
N MET A 182 -3.51 -12.01 -11.82
CA MET A 182 -2.16 -11.93 -12.36
C MET A 182 -1.29 -11.04 -11.47
N GLY A 183 -0.40 -11.65 -10.71
CA GLY A 183 0.48 -11.00 -9.73
C GLY A 183 0.09 -11.35 -8.29
N GLY A 184 1.00 -12.03 -7.58
CA GLY A 184 0.92 -12.38 -6.16
C GLY A 184 1.40 -11.25 -5.23
N GLY A 185 1.26 -10.00 -5.66
CA GLY A 185 1.54 -8.81 -4.84
C GLY A 185 0.36 -8.43 -3.94
N ILE A 186 0.57 -7.44 -3.08
CA ILE A 186 -0.41 -7.01 -2.06
C ILE A 186 -1.79 -6.72 -2.66
N ILE A 187 -1.86 -5.90 -3.71
CA ILE A 187 -3.14 -5.50 -4.33
C ILE A 187 -3.90 -6.72 -4.86
N GLY A 188 -3.22 -7.64 -5.55
CA GLY A 188 -3.84 -8.84 -6.08
C GLY A 188 -4.43 -9.71 -4.97
N LEU A 189 -3.66 -9.96 -3.92
CA LEU A 189 -4.10 -10.78 -2.79
C LEU A 189 -5.22 -10.14 -1.96
N GLU A 190 -5.20 -8.82 -1.76
CA GLU A 190 -6.29 -8.07 -1.12
C GLU A 190 -7.59 -8.26 -1.93
N MET A 191 -7.54 -8.10 -3.25
CA MET A 191 -8.71 -8.30 -4.11
C MET A 191 -9.17 -9.75 -4.14
N GLY A 192 -8.25 -10.72 -4.18
CA GLY A 192 -8.58 -12.13 -4.05
C GLY A 192 -9.32 -12.45 -2.75
N THR A 193 -8.90 -11.83 -1.64
CA THR A 193 -9.56 -11.99 -0.33
C THR A 193 -11.00 -11.49 -0.37
N VAL A 194 -11.23 -10.31 -0.94
CA VAL A 194 -12.59 -9.76 -1.11
C VAL A 194 -13.45 -10.68 -1.95
N TYR A 195 -12.99 -11.02 -3.17
CA TYR A 195 -13.80 -11.78 -4.11
C TYR A 195 -14.06 -13.23 -3.68
N HIS A 196 -13.09 -13.87 -3.02
CA HIS A 196 -13.31 -15.19 -2.41
C HIS A 196 -14.38 -15.14 -1.32
N ALA A 197 -14.34 -14.16 -0.42
CA ALA A 197 -15.35 -14.03 0.63
C ALA A 197 -16.77 -13.79 0.06
N LEU A 198 -16.86 -13.12 -1.08
CA LEU A 198 -18.11 -12.90 -1.82
C LEU A 198 -18.55 -14.11 -2.66
N GLY A 199 -17.68 -15.12 -2.85
CA GLY A 199 -18.04 -16.40 -3.46
C GLY A 199 -17.28 -16.80 -4.74
N SER A 200 -16.29 -16.03 -5.19
CA SER A 200 -15.46 -16.41 -6.34
C SER A 200 -14.49 -17.55 -6.02
N GLU A 201 -14.32 -18.49 -6.95
CA GLU A 201 -13.14 -19.36 -7.00
C GLU A 201 -11.95 -18.53 -7.49
N VAL A 202 -10.92 -18.38 -6.65
CA VAL A 202 -9.76 -17.52 -6.93
C VAL A 202 -8.53 -18.37 -7.27
N GLU A 203 -7.96 -18.12 -8.45
CA GLU A 203 -6.62 -18.60 -8.81
C GLU A 203 -5.66 -17.40 -8.90
N VAL A 204 -4.42 -17.55 -8.41
CA VAL A 204 -3.39 -16.52 -8.44
C VAL A 204 -2.18 -17.05 -9.20
N VAL A 205 -1.70 -16.31 -10.20
CA VAL A 205 -0.47 -16.61 -10.93
C VAL A 205 0.63 -15.62 -10.55
N GLU A 206 1.79 -16.14 -10.18
CA GLU A 206 2.96 -15.36 -9.76
C GLU A 206 4.22 -15.95 -10.38
N MET A 207 5.07 -15.08 -10.93
CA MET A 207 6.33 -15.46 -11.56
C MET A 207 7.41 -15.81 -10.55
N PHE A 208 7.38 -15.21 -9.36
CA PHE A 208 8.33 -15.49 -8.28
C PHE A 208 8.02 -16.81 -7.55
N ASP A 209 8.96 -17.26 -6.71
CA ASP A 209 8.86 -18.46 -5.88
C ASP A 209 8.05 -18.24 -4.59
N GLN A 210 7.54 -17.02 -4.38
CA GLN A 210 6.67 -16.66 -3.26
C GLN A 210 5.74 -15.51 -3.67
N VAL A 211 4.59 -15.44 -2.99
CA VAL A 211 3.78 -14.21 -2.94
C VAL A 211 4.47 -13.15 -2.08
N ILE A 212 4.06 -11.88 -2.23
CA ILE A 212 4.64 -10.71 -1.53
C ILE A 212 6.19 -10.78 -1.53
N PRO A 213 6.85 -10.72 -2.70
CA PRO A 213 8.28 -11.07 -2.83
C PRO A 213 9.23 -10.26 -1.93
N ALA A 214 8.84 -9.04 -1.57
CA ALA A 214 9.61 -8.15 -0.70
C ALA A 214 9.64 -8.60 0.77
N ALA A 215 8.63 -9.35 1.25
CA ALA A 215 8.56 -9.82 2.62
C ALA A 215 9.43 -11.07 2.84
N ASP A 216 9.84 -11.31 4.08
CA ASP A 216 10.64 -12.48 4.43
C ASP A 216 9.88 -13.81 4.23
N LYS A 217 10.64 -14.85 3.85
CA LYS A 217 10.08 -16.17 3.49
C LYS A 217 9.33 -16.85 4.63
N ASP A 218 9.80 -16.71 5.86
CA ASP A 218 9.19 -17.32 7.05
C ASP A 218 7.84 -16.68 7.41
N VAL A 219 7.74 -15.35 7.27
CA VAL A 219 6.49 -14.59 7.45
C VAL A 219 5.49 -14.98 6.35
N VAL A 220 5.92 -14.97 5.09
CA VAL A 220 5.06 -15.30 3.95
C VAL A 220 4.63 -16.77 3.99
N ALA A 221 5.48 -17.70 4.44
CA ALA A 221 5.12 -19.12 4.52
C ALA A 221 3.91 -19.38 5.41
N ILE A 222 3.78 -18.65 6.53
CA ILE A 222 2.61 -18.73 7.41
C ILE A 222 1.36 -18.26 6.68
N TYR A 223 1.43 -17.11 6.01
CA TYR A 223 0.33 -16.59 5.20
C TYR A 223 -0.06 -17.55 4.08
N THR A 224 0.92 -18.01 3.29
CA THR A 224 0.73 -18.93 2.16
C THR A 224 0.00 -20.20 2.59
N LYS A 225 0.42 -20.83 3.71
CA LYS A 225 -0.24 -22.04 4.24
C LYS A 225 -1.72 -21.81 4.60
N GLN A 226 -2.08 -20.60 5.01
CA GLN A 226 -3.48 -20.27 5.31
C GLN A 226 -4.27 -19.97 4.04
N VAL A 227 -3.69 -19.19 3.13
CA VAL A 227 -4.39 -18.75 1.92
C VAL A 227 -4.57 -19.86 0.89
N GLU A 228 -3.69 -20.87 0.84
CA GLU A 228 -3.83 -22.04 -0.04
C GLU A 228 -5.09 -22.88 0.24
N LYS A 229 -5.72 -22.71 1.40
CA LYS A 229 -7.03 -23.31 1.71
C LYS A 229 -8.19 -22.60 0.99
N LYS A 230 -7.95 -21.38 0.49
CA LYS A 230 -8.95 -20.48 -0.10
C LYS A 230 -8.66 -20.23 -1.58
N PHE A 231 -7.40 -20.04 -1.95
CA PHE A 231 -6.97 -19.74 -3.31
C PHE A 231 -6.12 -20.87 -3.87
N LYS A 232 -6.15 -21.03 -5.19
CA LYS A 232 -5.15 -21.83 -5.91
C LYS A 232 -3.97 -20.95 -6.30
N LEU A 233 -2.83 -21.15 -5.65
CA LEU A 233 -1.59 -20.43 -5.96
C LEU A 233 -0.79 -21.17 -7.04
N MET A 234 -0.39 -20.46 -8.09
CA MET A 234 0.46 -20.94 -9.17
C MET A 234 1.74 -20.08 -9.18
N LEU A 235 2.67 -20.41 -8.30
CA LEU A 235 3.99 -19.78 -8.19
C LEU A 235 4.92 -20.27 -9.32
N GLU A 236 6.01 -19.54 -9.57
CA GLU A 236 6.97 -19.82 -10.65
C GLU A 236 6.28 -20.11 -11.99
N THR A 237 5.22 -19.35 -12.29
CA THR A 237 4.35 -19.53 -13.45
C THR A 237 4.11 -18.18 -14.13
N LYS A 238 4.23 -18.13 -15.46
CA LYS A 238 3.98 -16.94 -16.27
C LYS A 238 2.74 -17.14 -17.14
N VAL A 239 2.06 -16.05 -17.45
CA VAL A 239 1.02 -16.01 -18.48
C VAL A 239 1.67 -15.73 -19.83
N THR A 240 1.34 -16.52 -20.84
CA THR A 240 1.90 -16.41 -22.19
C THR A 240 0.90 -15.89 -23.22
N ALA A 241 -0.40 -16.10 -23.03
CA ALA A 241 -1.45 -15.58 -23.88
C ALA A 241 -2.75 -15.33 -23.09
N VAL A 242 -3.52 -14.33 -23.51
CA VAL A 242 -4.86 -14.02 -23.01
C VAL A 242 -5.77 -13.77 -24.20
N GLU A 243 -6.80 -14.61 -24.36
CA GLU A 243 -7.78 -14.51 -25.45
C GLU A 243 -9.18 -14.31 -24.89
N ALA A 244 -9.85 -13.25 -25.32
CA ALA A 244 -11.26 -13.05 -25.04
C ALA A 244 -12.13 -13.88 -26.01
N LYS A 245 -13.05 -14.67 -25.46
CA LYS A 245 -14.07 -15.43 -26.20
C LYS A 245 -15.46 -15.13 -25.64
N ASP A 246 -16.51 -15.53 -26.36
CA ASP A 246 -17.89 -15.24 -25.97
C ASP A 246 -18.23 -15.78 -24.58
N ASP A 247 -17.71 -16.96 -24.23
CA ASP A 247 -18.01 -17.66 -22.98
C ASP A 247 -16.99 -17.41 -21.86
N GLY A 248 -15.93 -16.63 -22.08
CA GLY A 248 -14.97 -16.26 -21.03
C GLY A 248 -13.62 -15.77 -21.54
N ILE A 249 -12.70 -15.55 -20.60
CA ILE A 249 -11.30 -15.19 -20.89
C ILE A 249 -10.44 -16.45 -20.77
N TYR A 250 -9.78 -16.82 -21.85
CA TYR A 250 -8.88 -17.96 -21.90
C TYR A 250 -7.44 -17.49 -21.67
N VAL A 251 -6.79 -18.07 -20.66
CA VAL A 251 -5.43 -17.68 -20.27
C VAL A 251 -4.51 -18.89 -20.34
N SER A 252 -3.51 -18.80 -21.21
CA SER A 252 -2.45 -19.79 -21.35
C SER A 252 -1.31 -19.47 -20.38
N MET A 253 -0.89 -20.48 -19.63
CA MET A 253 0.16 -20.36 -18.61
C MET A 253 1.25 -21.40 -18.83
N GLU A 254 2.49 -21.02 -18.54
CA GLU A 254 3.66 -21.89 -18.55
C GLU A 254 4.42 -21.73 -17.23
N GLY A 255 4.81 -22.85 -16.61
CA GLY A 255 5.51 -22.82 -15.33
C GLY A 255 5.56 -24.16 -14.64
N LYS A 256 6.11 -24.17 -13.43
CA LYS A 256 6.17 -25.40 -12.62
C LYS A 256 4.79 -25.85 -12.15
N ALA A 257 3.89 -24.90 -11.87
CA ALA A 257 2.56 -25.20 -11.32
C ALA A 257 1.48 -25.43 -12.38
N CYS A 258 1.64 -24.91 -13.60
CA CYS A 258 0.64 -25.01 -14.66
C CYS A 258 1.29 -24.87 -16.05
N ASN A 259 0.95 -25.78 -16.97
CA ASN A 259 1.31 -25.73 -18.40
C ASN A 259 0.06 -26.00 -19.24
N ASP A 260 -0.96 -25.16 -19.06
CA ASP A 260 -2.30 -25.37 -19.63
C ASP A 260 -3.00 -24.03 -19.90
N THR A 261 -4.07 -24.08 -20.68
CA THR A 261 -4.98 -22.96 -20.92
C THR A 261 -6.27 -23.15 -20.13
N LYS A 262 -6.64 -22.15 -19.33
CA LYS A 262 -7.86 -22.19 -18.52
C LYS A 262 -8.81 -21.06 -18.86
N ARG A 263 -10.11 -21.33 -18.77
CA ARG A 263 -11.18 -20.32 -18.91
C ARG A 263 -11.48 -19.68 -17.55
N TYR A 264 -11.62 -18.36 -17.54
CA TYR A 264 -12.04 -17.55 -16.39
C TYR A 264 -13.20 -16.65 -16.78
N ASP A 265 -14.03 -16.26 -15.80
CA ASP A 265 -15.11 -15.31 -16.04
C ASP A 265 -14.59 -13.87 -16.00
N ALA A 266 -13.54 -13.61 -15.19
CA ALA A 266 -12.80 -12.36 -15.15
C ALA A 266 -11.31 -12.58 -14.85
N VAL A 267 -10.47 -11.64 -15.27
CA VAL A 267 -9.02 -11.62 -15.00
C VAL A 267 -8.62 -10.27 -14.42
N LEU A 268 -8.05 -10.27 -13.22
CA LEU A 268 -7.47 -9.08 -12.59
C LEU A 268 -5.97 -9.00 -12.90
N VAL A 269 -5.56 -7.94 -13.60
CA VAL A 269 -4.15 -7.63 -13.89
C VAL A 269 -3.57 -6.75 -12.76
N ALA A 270 -2.88 -7.38 -11.81
CA ALA A 270 -2.33 -6.75 -10.60
C ALA A 270 -0.79 -6.88 -10.48
N ILE A 271 -0.10 -6.85 -11.63
CA ILE A 271 1.37 -7.09 -11.73
C ILE A 271 2.24 -5.93 -11.23
N GLY A 272 1.67 -4.76 -10.97
CA GLY A 272 2.40 -3.59 -10.47
C GLY A 272 1.88 -2.27 -10.99
N ARG A 273 2.61 -1.20 -10.65
CA ARG A 273 2.28 0.18 -11.00
C ARG A 273 3.51 0.91 -11.57
N THR A 274 3.27 1.85 -12.47
CA THR A 274 4.30 2.66 -13.14
C THR A 274 4.06 4.16 -12.89
N PRO A 275 5.10 4.98 -12.65
CA PRO A 275 4.97 6.41 -12.38
C PRO A 275 4.47 7.21 -13.61
N ASN A 276 3.89 8.38 -13.36
CA ASN A 276 3.32 9.26 -14.38
C ASN A 276 4.26 10.40 -14.85
N GLY A 277 5.57 10.36 -14.53
CA GLY A 277 6.50 11.46 -14.82
C GLY A 277 6.62 11.82 -16.30
N LYS A 278 6.42 10.86 -17.20
CA LYS A 278 6.43 11.07 -18.66
C LYS A 278 5.15 11.71 -19.22
N LEU A 279 4.13 11.93 -18.40
CA LEU A 279 2.78 12.33 -18.85
C LEU A 279 2.43 13.80 -18.54
N ILE A 280 3.41 14.60 -18.09
CA ILE A 280 3.19 15.97 -17.57
C ILE A 280 4.06 17.02 -18.27
N ASP A 281 4.72 16.67 -19.38
CA ASP A 281 5.68 17.52 -20.09
C ASP A 281 6.80 18.10 -19.20
N ALA A 282 7.24 17.35 -18.18
CA ALA A 282 8.26 17.77 -17.21
C ALA A 282 9.53 18.36 -17.86
N GLY A 283 9.95 17.81 -19.01
CA GLY A 283 11.12 18.30 -19.76
C GLY A 283 10.99 19.75 -20.25
N LYS A 284 9.78 20.27 -20.47
CA LYS A 284 9.58 21.70 -20.81
C LYS A 284 9.92 22.63 -19.64
N ALA A 285 9.83 22.12 -18.42
CA ALA A 285 10.29 22.83 -17.22
C ALA A 285 11.77 22.56 -16.88
N GLY A 286 12.48 21.78 -17.70
CA GLY A 286 13.87 21.36 -17.44
C GLY A 286 14.01 20.19 -16.46
N VAL A 287 12.89 19.59 -16.03
CA VAL A 287 12.90 18.49 -15.06
C VAL A 287 13.26 17.17 -15.75
N GLU A 288 14.23 16.47 -15.19
CA GLU A 288 14.67 15.16 -15.65
C GLU A 288 13.69 14.05 -15.22
N VAL A 289 13.37 13.16 -16.16
CA VAL A 289 12.52 11.98 -15.93
C VAL A 289 13.29 10.76 -16.42
N ASP A 290 13.41 9.74 -15.58
CA ASP A 290 14.16 8.54 -15.92
C ASP A 290 13.47 7.69 -17.01
N GLU A 291 14.17 6.67 -17.49
CA GLU A 291 13.64 5.75 -18.52
C GLU A 291 12.40 4.98 -18.07
N ARG A 292 12.18 4.82 -16.76
CA ARG A 292 11.03 4.12 -16.17
C ARG A 292 9.87 5.08 -15.84
N GLY A 293 10.08 6.38 -15.98
CA GLY A 293 9.13 7.45 -15.75
C GLY A 293 9.13 8.07 -14.35
N PHE A 294 10.11 7.75 -13.50
CA PHE A 294 10.29 8.39 -12.20
C PHE A 294 10.97 9.76 -12.34
N ILE A 295 10.70 10.64 -11.37
CA ILE A 295 11.40 11.91 -11.21
C ILE A 295 12.26 11.78 -9.94
N HIS A 296 13.57 11.64 -10.10
CA HIS A 296 14.47 11.53 -8.96
C HIS A 296 14.57 12.86 -8.21
N VAL A 297 14.69 12.76 -6.89
CA VAL A 297 14.79 13.92 -5.99
C VAL A 297 15.88 13.73 -4.95
N ASP A 298 16.35 14.84 -4.38
CA ASP A 298 17.22 14.84 -3.21
C ASP A 298 16.43 14.63 -1.90
N LYS A 299 17.12 14.63 -0.74
CA LYS A 299 16.48 14.49 0.58
C LYS A 299 15.56 15.67 0.96
N GLN A 300 15.60 16.78 0.23
CA GLN A 300 14.67 17.91 0.40
C GLN A 300 13.51 17.85 -0.59
N MET A 301 13.37 16.75 -1.33
CA MET A 301 12.37 16.52 -2.37
C MET A 301 12.54 17.42 -3.59
N ARG A 302 13.70 18.05 -3.79
CA ARG A 302 13.99 18.88 -4.96
C ARG A 302 14.33 17.98 -6.15
N THR A 303 13.84 18.34 -7.33
CA THR A 303 14.30 17.76 -8.60
C THR A 303 15.67 18.34 -8.99
N ASN A 304 16.16 18.04 -10.19
CA ASN A 304 17.32 18.73 -10.77
C ASN A 304 17.10 20.24 -10.98
N VAL A 305 15.83 20.70 -10.99
CA VAL A 305 15.44 22.11 -11.04
C VAL A 305 15.10 22.60 -9.61
N PRO A 306 15.88 23.52 -9.00
CA PRO A 306 15.83 23.76 -7.54
C PRO A 306 14.50 24.23 -6.96
N HIS A 307 13.65 24.92 -7.73
CA HIS A 307 12.34 25.41 -7.31
C HIS A 307 11.18 24.47 -7.70
N ILE A 308 11.49 23.32 -8.31
CA ILE A 308 10.53 22.28 -8.64
C ILE A 308 10.85 21.04 -7.80
N PHE A 309 9.86 20.60 -7.05
CA PHE A 309 9.89 19.45 -6.16
C PHE A 309 9.07 18.31 -6.76
N ALA A 310 9.32 17.08 -6.32
CA ALA A 310 8.46 15.94 -6.64
C ALA A 310 8.30 15.04 -5.41
N ILE A 311 7.12 14.41 -5.26
CA ILE A 311 6.77 13.60 -4.08
C ILE A 311 5.82 12.43 -4.42
N GLY A 312 5.78 11.42 -3.57
CA GLY A 312 4.88 10.27 -3.66
C GLY A 312 5.36 9.17 -4.61
N ASP A 313 4.42 8.46 -5.24
CA ASP A 313 4.75 7.35 -6.13
C ASP A 313 5.63 7.76 -7.32
N ILE A 314 5.60 9.04 -7.72
CA ILE A 314 6.31 9.52 -8.90
C ILE A 314 7.82 9.60 -8.70
N VAL A 315 8.30 9.60 -7.44
CA VAL A 315 9.73 9.74 -7.13
C VAL A 315 10.45 8.43 -6.85
N GLY A 316 9.71 7.35 -6.57
CA GLY A 316 10.31 6.06 -6.34
C GLY A 316 9.50 5.13 -5.44
N GLN A 317 10.08 3.95 -5.23
CA GLN A 317 9.56 2.94 -4.31
C GLN A 317 9.92 3.29 -2.84
N PRO A 318 9.14 2.79 -1.86
CA PRO A 318 7.88 2.08 -2.01
C PRO A 318 6.71 3.04 -2.35
N MET A 319 5.84 2.65 -3.28
CA MET A 319 4.65 3.43 -3.66
C MET A 319 3.54 3.35 -2.60
N LEU A 320 3.72 4.09 -1.50
CA LEU A 320 2.86 4.04 -0.32
C LEU A 320 2.37 5.44 0.07
N ALA A 321 1.12 5.51 0.53
CA ALA A 321 0.46 6.77 0.85
C ALA A 321 1.16 7.54 1.98
N HIS A 322 1.52 6.87 3.07
CA HIS A 322 2.21 7.48 4.22
C HIS A 322 3.61 8.00 3.85
N LYS A 323 4.35 7.33 2.96
CA LYS A 323 5.59 7.89 2.40
C LYS A 323 5.30 9.24 1.72
N GLY A 324 4.34 9.25 0.80
CA GLY A 324 3.99 10.45 0.05
C GLY A 324 3.52 11.62 0.93
N VAL A 325 2.76 11.35 2.00
CA VAL A 325 2.33 12.38 2.97
C VAL A 325 3.54 13.04 3.65
N HIS A 326 4.48 12.25 4.16
CA HIS A 326 5.66 12.77 4.84
C HIS A 326 6.63 13.49 3.87
N GLU A 327 6.84 12.96 2.67
CA GLU A 327 7.58 13.65 1.60
C GLU A 327 6.93 15.01 1.28
N GLY A 328 5.59 15.06 1.21
CA GLY A 328 4.84 16.29 0.96
C GLY A 328 4.99 17.35 2.05
N HIS A 329 5.02 16.95 3.33
CA HIS A 329 5.28 17.86 4.43
C HIS A 329 6.68 18.48 4.34
N VAL A 330 7.71 17.65 4.09
CA VAL A 330 9.10 18.12 3.95
C VAL A 330 9.22 19.11 2.78
N ALA A 331 8.67 18.79 1.61
CA ALA A 331 8.73 19.68 0.44
C ALA A 331 8.10 21.05 0.75
N ALA A 332 6.92 21.07 1.39
CA ALA A 332 6.24 22.29 1.77
C ALA A 332 7.04 23.13 2.78
N GLU A 333 7.66 22.49 3.77
CA GLU A 333 8.48 23.14 4.80
C GLU A 333 9.78 23.70 4.22
N VAL A 334 10.41 23.00 3.29
CA VAL A 334 11.60 23.46 2.56
C VAL A 334 11.28 24.69 1.71
N ILE A 335 10.13 24.70 1.01
CA ILE A 335 9.67 25.89 0.27
C ILE A 335 9.46 27.09 1.20
N ALA A 336 8.94 26.84 2.41
CA ALA A 336 8.79 27.88 3.45
C ALA A 336 10.11 28.31 4.11
N GLY A 337 11.26 27.77 3.68
CA GLY A 337 12.59 28.15 4.16
C GLY A 337 13.11 27.34 5.35
N GLN A 338 12.42 26.26 5.75
CA GLN A 338 12.87 25.39 6.84
C GLN A 338 13.97 24.42 6.35
N LYS A 339 14.88 24.05 7.26
CA LYS A 339 16.01 23.15 6.96
C LYS A 339 15.65 21.70 7.27
N HIS A 340 14.60 21.19 6.65
CA HIS A 340 14.11 19.83 6.86
C HIS A 340 14.54 18.89 5.73
N TYR A 341 14.55 17.60 6.05
CA TYR A 341 14.98 16.51 5.16
C TYR A 341 14.07 15.30 5.38
N PHE A 342 13.76 14.61 4.29
CA PHE A 342 13.14 13.30 4.31
C PHE A 342 14.24 12.24 4.35
N ASP A 343 14.55 11.79 5.57
CA ASP A 343 15.55 10.76 5.83
C ASP A 343 15.06 9.77 6.90
N PRO A 344 13.84 9.20 6.75
CA PRO A 344 13.34 8.24 7.72
C PRO A 344 14.25 7.01 7.73
N LYS A 345 14.47 6.43 8.91
CA LYS A 345 15.16 5.13 8.98
C LYS A 345 14.31 4.04 8.38
N VAL A 346 12.99 4.13 8.53
CA VAL A 346 12.06 3.07 8.15
C VAL A 346 10.76 3.58 7.53
N ILE A 347 10.17 2.77 6.65
CA ILE A 347 8.83 2.96 6.10
C ILE A 347 8.07 1.64 6.25
N PRO A 348 6.92 1.60 6.95
CA PRO A 348 6.18 0.36 7.15
C PRO A 348 5.46 -0.09 5.87
N SER A 349 5.26 -1.39 5.73
CA SER A 349 4.49 -2.01 4.65
C SER A 349 3.51 -3.04 5.22
N ILE A 350 2.27 -3.02 4.73
CA ILE A 350 1.19 -3.89 5.21
C ILE A 350 0.41 -4.43 4.01
N ALA A 351 0.25 -5.75 3.96
CA ALA A 351 -0.76 -6.42 3.18
C ALA A 351 -1.96 -6.69 4.08
N TYR A 352 -3.11 -6.07 3.78
CA TYR A 352 -4.34 -6.20 4.57
C TYR A 352 -5.14 -7.45 4.16
N THR A 353 -4.43 -8.55 3.96
CA THR A 353 -5.00 -9.88 3.77
C THR A 353 -5.48 -10.45 5.11
N GLU A 354 -6.07 -11.65 5.13
CA GLU A 354 -6.40 -12.33 6.39
C GLU A 354 -5.73 -13.73 6.39
N PRO A 355 -4.66 -13.93 7.20
CA PRO A 355 -4.06 -12.97 8.15
C PRO A 355 -3.33 -11.82 7.43
N GLU A 356 -3.14 -10.70 8.12
CA GLU A 356 -2.35 -9.58 7.60
C GLU A 356 -0.87 -9.96 7.56
N VAL A 357 -0.12 -9.40 6.62
CA VAL A 357 1.35 -9.51 6.54
C VAL A 357 1.94 -8.11 6.62
N ALA A 358 2.64 -7.83 7.72
CA ALA A 358 3.09 -6.50 8.08
C ALA A 358 4.59 -6.51 8.40
N TRP A 359 5.35 -5.52 7.92
CA TRP A 359 6.77 -5.38 8.27
C TRP A 359 7.24 -3.93 8.23
N VAL A 360 8.29 -3.64 8.98
CA VAL A 360 8.97 -2.33 9.04
C VAL A 360 10.46 -2.52 9.31
N GLY A 361 11.30 -1.64 8.75
CA GLY A 361 12.75 -1.75 8.85
C GLY A 361 13.33 -2.86 7.99
N LYS A 362 14.51 -3.36 8.38
CA LYS A 362 15.26 -4.35 7.61
C LYS A 362 14.60 -5.73 7.69
N THR A 363 14.40 -6.36 6.54
CA THR A 363 14.10 -7.79 6.42
C THR A 363 15.36 -8.64 6.56
N GLU A 364 15.24 -9.94 6.84
CA GLU A 364 16.40 -10.85 6.81
C GLU A 364 17.07 -10.89 5.42
N LYS A 365 16.27 -10.75 4.34
CA LYS A 365 16.79 -10.63 2.97
C LYS A 365 17.73 -9.43 2.83
N GLU A 366 17.31 -8.26 3.30
CA GLU A 366 18.11 -7.04 3.26
C GLU A 366 19.33 -7.13 4.17
N CYS A 367 19.18 -7.64 5.40
CA CYS A 367 20.32 -7.85 6.30
C CYS A 367 21.40 -8.75 5.68
N LYS A 368 21.00 -9.84 5.01
CA LYS A 368 21.94 -10.73 4.30
C LYS A 368 22.60 -10.03 3.11
N GLN A 369 21.83 -9.28 2.32
CA GLN A 369 22.34 -8.56 1.16
C GLN A 369 23.34 -7.46 1.55
N GLU A 370 23.12 -6.80 2.68
CA GLU A 370 23.99 -5.74 3.22
C GLU A 370 25.15 -6.29 4.07
N GLY A 371 25.19 -7.61 4.33
CA GLY A 371 26.25 -8.24 5.12
C GLY A 371 26.21 -7.90 6.62
N LEU A 372 25.03 -7.58 7.16
CA LEU A 372 24.85 -7.23 8.57
C LEU A 372 24.95 -8.48 9.46
N ASN A 373 25.59 -8.33 10.63
CA ASN A 373 25.62 -9.34 11.66
C ASN A 373 24.35 -9.22 12.52
N TYR A 374 23.34 -10.03 12.22
CA TYR A 374 22.03 -9.92 12.86
C TYR A 374 21.60 -11.23 13.55
N GLU A 375 20.72 -11.10 14.52
CA GLU A 375 20.05 -12.20 15.19
C GLU A 375 18.54 -11.96 15.21
N VAL A 376 17.76 -13.04 15.10
CA VAL A 376 16.30 -12.99 14.98
C VAL A 376 15.67 -13.59 16.21
N ALA A 377 14.70 -12.89 16.78
CA ALA A 377 13.84 -13.42 17.83
C ALA A 377 12.39 -13.47 17.35
N LYS A 378 11.71 -14.57 17.66
CA LYS A 378 10.36 -14.86 17.17
C LYS A 378 9.48 -15.32 18.33
N PHE A 379 8.28 -14.76 18.39
CA PHE A 379 7.23 -15.22 19.28
C PHE A 379 6.09 -15.84 18.45
N PRO A 380 5.87 -17.16 18.51
CA PRO A 380 4.76 -17.81 17.82
C PRO A 380 3.43 -17.51 18.53
N TRP A 381 2.40 -17.13 17.77
CA TRP A 381 1.09 -16.82 18.37
C TRP A 381 0.35 -18.06 18.89
N ALA A 382 0.86 -19.26 18.61
CA ALA A 382 0.43 -20.49 19.26
C ALA A 382 0.72 -20.51 20.78
N ALA A 383 1.57 -19.60 21.27
CA ALA A 383 1.81 -19.37 22.69
C ALA A 383 1.12 -18.10 23.23
N SER A 384 0.43 -17.33 22.39
CA SER A 384 -0.32 -16.14 22.82
C SER A 384 -1.71 -16.56 23.30
N GLY A 385 -1.98 -16.38 24.60
CA GLY A 385 -3.33 -16.58 25.15
C GLY A 385 -4.39 -15.76 24.41
N ARG A 386 -4.06 -14.51 24.01
CA ARG A 386 -4.97 -13.66 23.25
C ARG A 386 -5.25 -14.21 21.85
N ALA A 387 -4.22 -14.65 21.13
CA ALA A 387 -4.40 -15.17 19.77
C ALA A 387 -5.18 -16.48 19.76
N ILE A 388 -4.94 -17.38 20.73
CA ILE A 388 -5.73 -18.60 20.92
C ILE A 388 -7.18 -18.25 21.21
N ALA A 389 -7.44 -17.35 22.17
CA ALA A 389 -8.79 -16.94 22.54
C ALA A 389 -9.54 -16.20 21.41
N SER A 390 -8.81 -15.67 20.43
CA SER A 390 -9.37 -14.96 19.26
C SER A 390 -9.31 -15.79 17.97
N GLU A 391 -8.98 -17.09 18.07
CA GLU A 391 -8.89 -18.03 16.94
C GLU A 391 -7.94 -17.60 15.81
N CYS A 392 -6.82 -16.97 16.16
CA CYS A 392 -5.78 -16.55 15.21
C CYS A 392 -4.38 -17.04 15.61
N ALA A 393 -4.31 -18.23 16.24
CA ALA A 393 -3.09 -18.78 16.84
C ALA A 393 -1.96 -19.13 15.83
N GLU A 394 -2.26 -19.21 14.53
CA GLU A 394 -1.26 -19.51 13.50
C GLU A 394 -0.29 -18.36 13.19
N GLY A 395 -0.49 -17.18 13.79
CA GLY A 395 0.36 -16.01 13.58
C GLY A 395 1.77 -16.09 14.19
N MET A 396 2.56 -15.04 13.95
CA MET A 396 3.92 -14.88 14.46
C MET A 396 4.30 -13.41 14.53
N THR A 397 5.01 -13.02 15.59
CA THR A 397 5.77 -11.76 15.68
C THR A 397 7.26 -12.07 15.61
N LYS A 398 7.99 -11.29 14.82
CA LYS A 398 9.42 -11.43 14.56
C LYS A 398 10.10 -10.08 14.74
N LEU A 399 11.19 -10.06 15.50
CA LEU A 399 12.11 -8.93 15.62
C LEU A 399 13.50 -9.34 15.13
N ILE A 400 14.18 -8.41 14.49
CA ILE A 400 15.53 -8.58 13.94
C ILE A 400 16.42 -7.54 14.63
N PHE A 401 17.47 -8.01 15.29
CA PHE A 401 18.39 -7.18 16.06
C PHE A 401 19.79 -7.25 15.45
N ASP A 402 20.50 -6.13 15.52
CA ASP A 402 21.94 -6.09 15.29
C ASP A 402 22.63 -6.85 16.43
N LYS A 403 23.50 -7.81 16.10
CA LYS A 403 24.06 -8.72 17.09
C LYS A 403 25.12 -8.08 17.97
N ASP A 404 25.75 -7.01 17.50
CA ASP A 404 26.86 -6.36 18.20
C ASP A 404 26.35 -5.23 19.11
N THR A 405 25.29 -4.53 18.69
CA THR A 405 24.72 -3.38 19.40
C THR A 405 23.38 -3.67 20.07
N HIS A 406 22.77 -4.82 19.78
CA HIS A 406 21.44 -5.24 20.23
C HIS A 406 20.28 -4.33 19.78
N ARG A 407 20.55 -3.33 18.92
CA ARG A 407 19.52 -2.43 18.40
C ARG A 407 18.56 -3.15 17.48
N VAL A 408 17.27 -2.84 17.57
CA VAL A 408 16.28 -3.37 16.63
C VAL A 408 16.53 -2.77 15.24
N LEU A 409 16.69 -3.63 14.25
CA LEU A 409 16.90 -3.28 12.84
C LEU A 409 15.61 -3.36 12.03
N GLY A 410 14.70 -4.24 12.43
CA GLY A 410 13.46 -4.50 11.72
C GLY A 410 12.53 -5.42 12.50
N GLY A 411 11.29 -5.50 12.05
CA GLY A 411 10.31 -6.42 12.60
C GLY A 411 9.19 -6.72 11.62
N ALA A 412 8.58 -7.88 11.80
CA ALA A 412 7.50 -8.37 10.96
C ALA A 412 6.46 -9.13 11.79
N ILE A 413 5.20 -9.01 11.37
CA ILE A 413 4.06 -9.69 11.96
C ILE A 413 3.28 -10.37 10.83
N VAL A 414 2.86 -11.60 11.07
CA VAL A 414 1.81 -12.26 10.29
C VAL A 414 0.72 -12.70 11.25
N GLY A 415 -0.49 -12.21 11.04
CA GLY A 415 -1.61 -12.47 11.95
C GLY A 415 -2.73 -11.45 11.78
N SER A 416 -3.91 -11.76 12.31
CA SER A 416 -5.04 -10.83 12.33
C SER A 416 -4.65 -9.54 13.06
N ASN A 417 -4.91 -8.39 12.44
CA ASN A 417 -4.55 -7.06 12.94
C ASN A 417 -3.02 -6.83 13.09
N GLY A 418 -2.18 -7.60 12.38
CA GLY A 418 -0.73 -7.49 12.48
C GLY A 418 -0.17 -6.12 12.06
N GLY A 419 -0.86 -5.40 11.17
CA GLY A 419 -0.51 -4.03 10.76
C GLY A 419 -0.52 -3.04 11.92
N GLU A 420 -1.45 -3.21 12.87
CA GLU A 420 -1.61 -2.32 14.04
C GLU A 420 -0.44 -2.43 15.03
N LEU A 421 0.37 -3.50 14.94
CA LEU A 421 1.54 -3.70 15.79
C LEU A 421 2.80 -2.99 15.24
N LEU A 422 2.80 -2.55 13.98
CA LEU A 422 3.99 -1.91 13.38
C LEU A 422 4.31 -0.54 13.97
N GLY A 423 3.33 0.15 14.57
CA GLY A 423 3.54 1.49 15.13
C GLY A 423 4.63 1.50 16.19
N GLU A 424 4.62 0.53 17.10
CA GLU A 424 5.60 0.40 18.17
C GLU A 424 6.99 0.01 17.64
N ILE A 425 7.06 -0.99 16.75
CA ILE A 425 8.32 -1.44 16.16
C ILE A 425 8.97 -0.32 15.34
N GLY A 426 8.18 0.40 14.54
CA GLY A 426 8.65 1.55 13.77
C GLY A 426 9.24 2.65 14.68
N LEU A 427 8.55 2.97 15.78
CA LEU A 427 9.05 3.91 16.77
C LEU A 427 10.34 3.42 17.42
N ALA A 428 10.41 2.15 17.83
CA ALA A 428 11.61 1.57 18.44
C ALA A 428 12.84 1.69 17.53
N ILE A 429 12.69 1.44 16.22
CA ILE A 429 13.80 1.60 15.26
C ILE A 429 14.21 3.07 15.08
N GLU A 430 13.23 3.97 14.98
CA GLU A 430 13.51 5.41 14.87
C GLU A 430 14.25 5.94 16.10
N MET A 431 13.86 5.50 17.30
CA MET A 431 14.54 5.83 18.56
C MET A 431 15.86 5.08 18.76
N GLY A 432 16.09 4.01 18.00
CA GLY A 432 17.27 3.16 18.11
C GLY A 432 17.26 2.29 19.36
N CYS A 433 16.08 1.88 19.85
CA CYS A 433 15.95 0.99 20.99
C CYS A 433 16.71 -0.33 20.80
N ASP A 434 17.16 -0.93 21.89
CA ASP A 434 17.64 -2.31 21.92
C ASP A 434 16.55 -3.30 22.39
N ALA A 435 16.91 -4.57 22.50
CA ALA A 435 16.00 -5.60 22.99
C ALA A 435 15.61 -5.41 24.46
N GLU A 436 16.50 -4.87 25.30
CA GLU A 436 16.23 -4.62 26.73
C GLU A 436 15.17 -3.52 26.90
N ASP A 437 15.29 -2.41 26.15
CA ASP A 437 14.31 -1.32 26.12
C ASP A 437 12.88 -1.84 25.87
N ILE A 438 12.75 -2.73 24.88
CA ILE A 438 11.46 -3.32 24.48
C ILE A 438 11.00 -4.35 25.52
N ALA A 439 11.88 -5.26 25.97
CA ALA A 439 11.54 -6.32 26.91
C ALA A 439 11.12 -5.80 28.29
N LEU A 440 11.77 -4.74 28.79
CA LEU A 440 11.45 -4.17 30.10
C LEU A 440 10.22 -3.24 30.08
N THR A 441 9.74 -2.88 28.89
CA THR A 441 8.47 -2.17 28.75
C THR A 441 7.31 -3.12 29.10
N ILE A 442 6.47 -2.72 30.07
CA ILE A 442 5.32 -3.53 30.48
C ILE A 442 4.21 -3.39 29.43
N HIS A 443 4.08 -4.41 28.57
CA HIS A 443 3.00 -4.50 27.60
C HIS A 443 1.72 -5.02 28.27
N ALA A 444 0.56 -4.58 27.81
CA ALA A 444 -0.71 -5.00 28.40
C ALA A 444 -1.01 -6.48 28.08
N HIS A 445 -1.49 -7.23 29.07
CA HIS A 445 -1.87 -8.64 28.93
C HIS A 445 -3.37 -8.85 29.28
N PRO A 446 -4.13 -9.68 28.53
CA PRO A 446 -3.75 -10.38 27.31
C PRO A 446 -4.02 -9.54 26.04
N THR A 447 -3.02 -9.33 25.19
CA THR A 447 -3.12 -8.63 23.90
C THR A 447 -2.33 -9.33 22.79
N LEU A 448 -2.53 -8.89 21.55
CA LEU A 448 -1.67 -9.34 20.45
C LEU A 448 -0.32 -8.61 20.48
N HIS A 449 -0.30 -7.31 20.80
CA HIS A 449 0.92 -6.51 20.73
C HIS A 449 1.95 -6.83 21.81
N GLU A 450 1.58 -7.46 22.93
CA GLU A 450 2.57 -7.95 23.91
C GLU A 450 3.58 -8.95 23.30
N SER A 451 3.25 -9.58 22.16
CA SER A 451 4.20 -10.43 21.44
C SER A 451 5.41 -9.67 20.90
N VAL A 452 5.37 -8.33 20.82
CA VAL A 452 6.54 -7.48 20.53
C VAL A 452 7.51 -7.54 21.71
N GLY A 453 7.04 -7.23 22.92
CA GLY A 453 7.78 -7.42 24.18
C GLY A 453 8.30 -8.84 24.37
N LEU A 454 7.44 -9.85 24.19
CA LEU A 454 7.82 -11.26 24.36
C LEU A 454 8.85 -11.72 23.31
N ALA A 455 8.81 -11.18 22.08
CA ALA A 455 9.86 -11.44 21.10
C ALA A 455 11.20 -10.81 21.52
N ALA A 456 11.18 -9.64 22.17
CA ALA A 456 12.39 -9.05 22.76
C ALA A 456 12.91 -9.87 23.96
N GLU A 457 12.03 -10.38 24.83
CA GLU A 457 12.42 -11.30 25.91
C GLU A 457 13.04 -12.61 25.41
N VAL A 458 12.59 -13.11 24.24
CA VAL A 458 13.22 -14.26 23.57
C VAL A 458 14.65 -13.92 23.16
N PHE A 459 14.92 -12.70 22.68
CA PHE A 459 16.27 -12.23 22.39
C PHE A 459 17.11 -12.12 23.67
N GLU A 460 16.60 -11.48 24.70
CA GLU A 460 17.29 -11.31 25.99
C GLU A 460 17.55 -12.65 26.70
N GLY A 461 16.79 -13.69 26.36
CA GLY A 461 16.84 -14.97 27.07
C GLY A 461 16.22 -14.85 28.47
N SER A 462 15.26 -13.95 28.64
CA SER A 462 14.46 -13.76 29.86
C SER A 462 13.06 -14.35 29.75
N ILE A 463 12.63 -14.73 28.54
CA ILE A 463 11.28 -15.25 28.27
C ILE A 463 10.88 -16.40 29.22
N THR A 464 9.65 -16.33 29.72
CA THR A 464 9.06 -17.36 30.59
C THR A 464 7.80 -18.01 30.02
N ASP A 465 7.15 -17.38 29.04
CA ASP A 465 5.98 -17.92 28.33
C ASP A 465 6.34 -18.95 27.24
N LEU A 466 7.64 -19.17 27.02
CA LEU A 466 8.19 -20.20 26.13
C LEU A 466 9.34 -20.92 26.84
N PRO A 467 9.64 -22.18 26.45
CA PRO A 467 10.89 -22.81 26.84
C PRO A 467 12.09 -21.96 26.43
N ASN A 468 12.82 -21.46 27.43
CA ASN A 468 13.94 -20.55 27.21
C ASN A 468 15.21 -21.31 26.78
N ALA A 469 15.52 -21.24 25.49
CA ALA A 469 16.70 -21.90 24.90
C ALA A 469 18.04 -21.32 25.38
N LYS A 470 18.06 -20.10 25.91
CA LYS A 470 19.25 -19.41 26.46
C LYS A 470 19.43 -19.64 27.96
N ALA A 471 18.53 -20.38 28.61
CA ALA A 471 18.60 -20.64 30.04
C ALA A 471 19.90 -21.36 30.44
N LYS A 472 20.41 -21.01 31.63
CA LYS A 472 21.60 -21.65 32.20
C LYS A 472 21.32 -23.14 32.43
N LYS A 473 22.06 -24.01 31.72
CA LYS A 473 22.03 -25.45 31.95
C LYS A 473 22.64 -25.75 33.33
N LYS A 474 21.93 -26.55 34.13
CA LYS A 474 22.43 -27.07 35.41
C LYS A 474 23.24 -28.33 35.20
#